data_AF-A0A397SDK8-F1
#
_entry.id   AF-A0A397SDK8-F1
#
_cell.length_a   1.000
_cell.length_b   1.000
_cell.length_c   1.000
_cell.angle_alpha   90.00
_cell.angle_beta   90.00
_cell.angle_gamma   90.00
#
_symmetry.space_group_name_H-M   'P 1'
#
loop_
_entity.id
_entity.type
_entity.pdbx_description
1 polymer ?
#
loop_
_entity_poly.entity_id
_entity_poly.type
_entity_poly.pdbx_seq_one_letter_code
_entity_poly.pdbx_strand_id
1 'polypeptide(L)'
;MLTKALEENIGVVGKLDYITNTENRDVEVEIEVQIPDRKFRDIWSFACNGYRIEMQQSNNDQKETFRKRRRFIGKIKNLPPNSTDQQLESELLPRHAKFWKVYKVNEERMEALVLFQSEKDKKMATIKKVKVNNKEYEW
;
A
#
# COMPACT_ATOMS: atom_id res chain seq x y z
N MET A 1 19.48 -3.71 7.00
CA MET A 1 19.36 -2.57 6.05
C MET A 1 18.29 -1.60 6.50
N LEU A 2 17.05 -2.06 6.75
CA LEU A 2 15.98 -1.21 7.29
C LEU A 2 16.35 -0.57 8.63
N THR A 3 16.87 -1.35 9.57
CA THR A 3 17.30 -0.85 10.90
C THR A 3 18.31 0.29 10.79
N LYS A 4 19.31 0.17 9.92
CA LYS A 4 20.30 1.24 9.68
C LYS A 4 19.66 2.50 9.11
N ALA A 5 18.79 2.35 8.09
CA ALA A 5 18.08 3.49 7.51
C ALA A 5 17.18 4.20 8.54
N LEU A 6 16.60 3.44 9.48
CA LEU A 6 15.81 4.00 10.59
C LEU A 6 16.69 4.70 11.62
N GLU A 7 17.81 4.10 12.00
CA GLU A 7 18.77 4.68 12.94
C GLU A 7 19.34 6.01 12.42
N GLU A 8 19.65 6.07 11.13
CA GLU A 8 20.16 7.28 10.45
C GLU A 8 19.14 8.41 10.39
N ASN A 9 17.83 8.10 10.33
CA ASN A 9 16.78 9.11 10.16
C ASN A 9 16.06 9.49 11.47
N ILE A 10 15.94 8.56 12.42
CA ILE A 10 14.95 8.65 13.52
C ILE A 10 15.56 8.34 14.89
N GLY A 11 16.74 7.72 14.95
CA GLY A 11 17.43 7.34 16.19
C GLY A 11 17.36 5.85 16.50
N VAL A 12 17.82 5.47 17.69
CA VAL A 12 18.07 4.06 18.03
C VAL A 12 16.77 3.25 18.02
N VAL A 13 16.77 2.17 17.22
CA VAL A 13 15.65 1.22 17.13
C VAL A 13 15.77 0.23 18.28
N GLY A 14 14.75 0.14 19.13
CA GLY A 14 14.72 -0.79 20.26
C GLY A 14 14.31 -2.19 19.82
N LYS A 15 13.12 -2.33 19.24
CA LYS A 15 12.60 -3.60 18.73
C LYS A 15 11.89 -3.40 17.39
N LEU A 16 12.16 -4.29 16.45
CA LEU A 16 11.60 -4.25 15.10
C LEU A 16 10.98 -5.61 14.79
N ASP A 17 9.65 -5.69 14.90
CA ASP A 17 8.89 -6.88 14.58
C ASP A 17 8.16 -6.65 13.24
N TYR A 18 8.31 -7.58 12.30
CA TYR A 18 7.62 -7.51 11.02
C TYR A 18 6.70 -8.71 10.85
N ILE A 19 5.49 -8.44 10.40
CA ILE A 19 4.54 -9.42 9.93
C ILE A 19 4.47 -9.26 8.41
N THR A 20 5.08 -10.21 7.71
CA THR A 20 4.88 -10.37 6.28
C THR A 20 3.55 -11.04 6.06
N ASN A 21 2.57 -10.31 5.53
CA ASN A 21 1.34 -10.95 5.08
C ASN A 21 1.64 -11.65 3.75
N THR A 22 1.59 -12.97 3.70
CA THR A 22 1.88 -13.73 2.47
C THR A 22 0.84 -13.49 1.37
N GLU A 23 -0.35 -13.02 1.72
CA GLU A 23 -1.46 -12.77 0.76
C GLU A 23 -1.44 -11.35 0.18
N ASN A 24 -0.97 -10.38 0.97
CA ASN A 24 -0.74 -9.00 0.57
C ASN A 24 0.71 -8.71 0.86
N ARG A 25 1.56 -8.56 -0.16
CA ARG A 25 3.01 -8.31 -0.05
C ARG A 25 3.40 -7.01 0.68
N ASP A 26 2.49 -6.48 1.45
CA ASP A 26 2.69 -5.48 2.47
C ASP A 26 3.39 -6.13 3.65
N VAL A 27 4.56 -5.59 3.98
CA VAL A 27 5.24 -5.90 5.23
C VAL A 27 4.71 -4.92 6.25
N GLU A 28 3.90 -5.40 7.19
CA GLU A 28 3.46 -4.59 8.32
C GLU A 28 4.56 -4.68 9.37
N VAL A 29 5.25 -3.57 9.62
CA VAL A 29 6.34 -3.52 10.60
C VAL A 29 5.88 -2.67 11.78
N GLU A 30 5.79 -3.29 12.95
CA GLU A 30 5.67 -2.57 14.21
C GLU A 30 7.08 -2.34 14.74
N ILE A 31 7.40 -1.07 14.96
CA ILE A 31 8.76 -0.65 15.34
C ILE A 31 8.65 0.17 16.62
N GLU A 32 9.31 -0.33 17.66
CA GLU A 32 9.53 0.40 18.88
C GLU A 32 10.87 1.12 18.77
N VAL A 33 10.82 2.45 18.63
CA VAL A 33 11.97 3.33 18.59
C VAL A 33 12.06 4.12 19.89
N GLN A 34 13.24 4.17 20.49
CA GLN A 34 13.51 5.07 21.61
C GLN A 34 13.95 6.41 21.06
N ILE A 35 13.00 7.35 21.00
CA ILE A 35 13.26 8.70 20.51
C ILE A 35 13.37 9.63 21.72
N PRO A 36 14.49 10.34 21.92
CA PRO A 36 14.54 11.42 22.89
C PRO A 36 13.67 12.59 22.39
N ASP A 37 12.51 12.76 23.02
CA ASP A 37 11.62 13.93 22.99
C ASP A 37 11.09 14.46 21.63
N ARG A 38 11.22 13.73 20.52
CA ARG A 38 10.51 14.08 19.26
C ARG A 38 9.17 13.37 19.16
N LYS A 39 8.08 14.15 19.29
CA LYS A 39 6.71 13.72 18.99
C LYS A 39 6.46 13.81 17.48
N PHE A 40 6.25 12.70 16.80
CA PHE A 40 5.89 12.69 15.38
C PHE A 40 4.36 12.65 15.26
N ARG A 41 3.72 13.82 15.13
CA ARG A 41 2.26 13.89 14.92
C ARG A 41 1.84 13.48 13.51
N ASP A 42 2.71 13.67 12.53
CA ASP A 42 2.42 13.48 11.10
C ASP A 42 3.04 12.20 10.54
N ILE A 43 2.50 11.75 9.40
CA ILE A 43 3.08 10.64 8.64
C ILE A 43 4.43 11.08 8.09
N TRP A 44 5.47 10.37 8.49
CA TRP A 44 6.82 10.51 7.95
C TRP A 44 7.04 9.46 6.89
N SER A 45 7.77 9.80 5.83
CA SER A 45 8.12 8.83 4.82
C SER A 45 9.53 9.04 4.33
N PHE A 46 10.26 7.95 4.14
CA PHE A 46 11.59 7.98 3.52
C PHE A 46 11.73 6.81 2.54
N ALA A 47 12.60 6.98 1.54
CA ALA A 47 12.89 5.93 0.58
C ALA A 47 13.94 4.97 1.15
N CYS A 48 13.70 3.67 1.03
CA CYS A 48 14.66 2.64 1.43
C CYS A 48 14.54 1.45 0.46
N ASN A 49 15.64 1.08 -0.20
CA ASN A 49 15.74 -0.07 -1.09
C ASN A 49 14.66 -0.16 -2.19
N GLY A 50 14.27 0.97 -2.78
CA GLY A 50 13.25 1.03 -3.83
C GLY A 50 11.80 1.03 -3.31
N TYR A 51 11.62 0.97 -1.99
CA TYR A 51 10.32 1.09 -1.32
C TYR A 51 10.23 2.44 -0.61
N ARG A 52 9.00 2.97 -0.51
CA ARG A 52 8.71 4.13 0.35
C ARG A 52 8.20 3.59 1.68
N ILE A 53 8.94 3.88 2.74
CA ILE A 53 8.59 3.46 4.09
C ILE A 53 7.81 4.61 4.70
N GLU A 54 6.54 4.36 5.00
CA GLU A 54 5.69 5.30 5.70
C GLU A 54 5.62 4.90 7.17
N MET A 55 5.88 5.87 8.04
CA MET A 55 5.89 5.71 9.48
C MET A 55 4.98 6.74 10.10
N GLN A 56 4.17 6.29 11.05
CA GLN A 56 3.33 7.17 11.85
C GLN A 56 3.35 6.66 13.28
N GLN A 57 3.50 7.59 14.23
CA GLN A 57 3.39 7.24 15.64
C GLN A 57 1.95 6.84 15.95
N SER A 58 1.74 5.57 16.27
CA SER A 58 0.43 5.01 16.57
C SER A 58 -0.03 5.43 17.97
N ASN A 59 -0.91 6.44 18.01
CA ASN A 59 -1.79 6.63 19.17
C ASN A 59 -2.96 5.62 19.07
N ASN A 60 -3.49 5.14 20.22
CA ASN A 60 -4.55 4.12 20.26
C ASN A 60 -5.78 4.42 19.36
N ASP A 61 -6.06 5.70 19.07
CA ASP A 61 -7.16 6.10 18.18
C ASP A 61 -6.90 5.85 16.68
N GLN A 62 -5.64 5.72 16.23
CA GLN A 62 -5.29 5.60 14.81
C GLN A 62 -5.43 4.17 14.24
N LYS A 63 -5.42 3.13 15.08
CA LYS A 63 -5.64 1.73 14.64
C LYS A 63 -7.00 1.56 13.94
N GLU A 64 -8.01 2.30 14.40
CA GLU A 64 -9.33 2.31 13.78
C GLU A 64 -9.32 3.00 12.40
N THR A 65 -8.51 4.04 12.22
CA THR A 65 -8.36 4.79 10.97
C THR A 65 -7.71 3.94 9.87
N PHE A 66 -6.70 3.13 10.20
CA PHE A 66 -6.07 2.19 9.26
C PHE A 66 -7.03 1.06 8.85
N ARG A 67 -7.79 0.50 9.79
CA ARG A 67 -8.88 -0.44 9.47
C ARG A 67 -9.90 0.18 8.52
N LYS A 68 -10.26 1.46 8.72
CA LYS A 68 -11.19 2.19 7.86
C LYS A 68 -10.61 2.44 6.46
N ARG A 69 -9.32 2.79 6.33
CA ARG A 69 -8.64 2.98 5.02
C ARG A 69 -8.54 1.69 4.19
N ARG A 70 -8.27 0.53 4.82
CA ARG A 70 -8.25 -0.78 4.12
C ARG A 70 -9.61 -1.14 3.50
N ARG A 71 -10.73 -0.62 4.02
CA ARG A 71 -12.07 -0.87 3.43
C ARG A 71 -12.19 -0.32 2.03
N PHE A 72 -11.47 0.74 1.69
CA PHE A 72 -11.59 1.46 0.43
C PHE A 72 -10.54 1.04 -0.61
N ILE A 73 -9.76 -0.02 -0.33
CA ILE A 73 -8.75 -0.53 -1.26
C ILE A 73 -9.32 -1.75 -2.01
N GLY A 74 -9.25 -1.72 -3.34
CA GLY A 74 -9.41 -2.86 -4.23
C GLY A 74 -8.05 -3.35 -4.70
N LYS A 75 -7.95 -4.64 -5.00
CA LYS A 75 -6.78 -5.24 -5.64
C LYS A 75 -7.18 -5.66 -7.05
N ILE A 76 -6.23 -5.79 -7.98
CA ILE A 76 -6.45 -6.42 -9.29
C ILE A 76 -5.38 -7.49 -9.43
N LYS A 77 -5.81 -8.71 -9.77
CA LYS A 77 -4.96 -9.89 -9.76
C LYS A 77 -4.56 -10.32 -11.16
N ASN A 78 -3.40 -10.97 -11.24
CA ASN A 78 -2.89 -11.65 -12.44
C ASN A 78 -2.79 -10.74 -13.68
N LEU A 79 -2.40 -9.48 -13.50
CA LEU A 79 -2.07 -8.59 -14.61
C LEU A 79 -0.87 -9.14 -15.38
N PRO A 80 -0.80 -8.90 -16.70
CA PRO A 80 0.30 -9.38 -17.51
C PRO A 80 1.63 -8.77 -17.06
N PRO A 81 2.75 -9.46 -17.32
CA PRO A 81 4.06 -8.89 -17.07
C PRO A 81 4.22 -7.61 -17.91
N ASN A 82 4.87 -6.61 -17.32
CA ASN A 82 5.05 -5.26 -17.87
C ASN A 82 3.78 -4.39 -17.92
N SER A 83 2.74 -4.73 -17.14
CA SER A 83 1.65 -3.80 -16.90
C SER A 83 2.11 -2.51 -16.24
N THR A 84 1.56 -1.38 -16.67
CA THR A 84 1.90 -0.06 -16.12
C THR A 84 0.68 0.64 -15.53
N ASP A 85 0.93 1.61 -14.65
CA ASP A 85 -0.12 2.44 -14.06
C ASP A 85 -0.98 3.13 -15.12
N GLN A 86 -0.36 3.59 -16.21
CA GLN A 86 -1.03 4.27 -17.33
C GLN A 86 -2.00 3.36 -18.08
N GLN A 87 -1.71 2.06 -18.19
CA GLN A 87 -2.61 1.11 -18.87
C GLN A 87 -3.91 0.86 -18.10
N LEU A 88 -3.92 1.14 -16.78
CA LEU A 88 -5.11 1.01 -15.94
C LEU A 88 -5.92 2.30 -15.86
N GLU A 89 -5.34 3.43 -16.25
CA GLU A 89 -5.93 4.75 -16.06
C GLU A 89 -7.30 4.89 -16.74
N SER A 90 -7.42 4.45 -17.99
CA SER A 90 -8.67 4.52 -18.75
C SER A 90 -9.80 3.71 -18.14
N GLU A 91 -9.46 2.66 -17.38
CA GLU A 91 -10.44 1.76 -16.76
C GLU A 91 -10.76 2.16 -15.32
N LEU A 92 -9.80 2.74 -14.60
CA LEU A 92 -9.93 3.08 -13.18
C LEU A 92 -10.48 4.49 -12.93
N LEU A 93 -10.17 5.46 -13.80
CA LEU A 93 -10.71 6.82 -13.67
C LEU A 93 -12.24 6.86 -13.75
N PRO A 94 -12.92 6.21 -14.72
CA PRO A 94 -14.38 6.19 -14.78
C PRO A 94 -15.02 5.46 -13.60
N ARG A 95 -14.26 4.61 -12.90
CA ARG A 95 -14.68 3.89 -11.70
C ARG A 95 -14.41 4.66 -10.41
N HIS A 96 -14.10 5.95 -10.51
CA HIS A 96 -13.82 6.84 -9.37
C HIS A 96 -12.66 6.41 -8.48
N ALA A 97 -11.70 5.66 -9.04
CA ALA A 97 -10.43 5.44 -8.35
C ALA A 97 -9.68 6.76 -8.16
N LYS A 98 -9.09 6.95 -6.99
CA LYS A 98 -8.31 8.16 -6.64
C LYS A 98 -6.82 7.97 -6.84
N PHE A 99 -6.36 6.74 -6.63
CA PHE A 99 -4.96 6.38 -6.74
C PHE A 99 -4.86 4.90 -7.09
N TRP A 100 -3.85 4.52 -7.87
CA TRP A 100 -3.52 3.14 -8.10
C TRP A 100 -2.03 2.95 -8.32
N LYS A 101 -1.56 1.73 -8.05
CA LYS A 101 -0.17 1.34 -8.28
C LYS A 101 -0.07 -0.10 -8.72
N VAL A 102 0.59 -0.33 -9.84
CA VAL A 102 1.00 -1.64 -10.35
C VAL A 102 2.35 -2.03 -9.76
N TYR A 103 2.46 -3.27 -9.34
CA TYR A 103 3.70 -3.83 -8.82
C TYR A 103 3.91 -5.26 -9.31
N LYS A 104 5.19 -5.64 -9.41
CA LYS A 104 5.60 -6.97 -9.84
C LYS A 104 5.37 -7.97 -8.71
N VAL A 105 4.62 -9.03 -8.99
CA VAL A 105 4.48 -10.16 -8.07
C VAL A 105 5.63 -11.15 -8.34
N ASN A 106 5.62 -11.79 -9.49
CA ASN A 106 6.73 -12.64 -9.90
C ASN A 106 7.10 -12.30 -11.33
N GLU A 107 7.93 -13.11 -11.98
CA GLU A 107 8.32 -12.86 -13.37
C GLU A 107 7.15 -12.96 -14.35
N GLU A 108 6.10 -13.68 -13.97
CA GLU A 108 4.98 -14.03 -14.84
C GLU A 108 3.74 -13.16 -14.62
N ARG A 109 3.62 -12.47 -13.48
CA ARG A 109 2.41 -11.71 -13.13
C ARG A 109 2.69 -10.44 -12.34
N MET A 110 1.83 -9.46 -12.60
CA MET A 110 1.72 -8.21 -11.85
C MET A 110 0.38 -8.13 -11.12
N GLU A 111 0.30 -7.23 -10.15
CA GLU A 111 -0.92 -6.89 -9.42
C GLU A 111 -1.05 -5.37 -9.34
N ALA A 112 -2.26 -4.87 -9.12
CA ALA A 112 -2.48 -3.47 -8.85
C ALA A 112 -3.26 -3.25 -7.56
N LEU A 113 -2.84 -2.27 -6.76
CA LEU A 113 -3.65 -1.73 -5.67
C LEU A 113 -4.39 -0.50 -6.17
N VAL A 114 -5.67 -0.39 -5.83
CA VAL A 114 -6.54 0.71 -6.25
C VAL A 114 -7.23 1.27 -5.02
N LEU A 115 -7.06 2.56 -4.76
CA LEU A 115 -7.70 3.27 -3.66
C LEU A 115 -8.92 4.04 -4.16
N PHE A 116 -10.04 3.82 -3.48
CA PHE A 116 -11.30 4.53 -3.70
C PHE A 116 -11.54 5.58 -2.63
N GLN A 117 -12.38 6.58 -2.94
CA GLN A 117 -12.77 7.61 -1.98
C GLN A 117 -13.70 7.08 -0.89
N SER A 118 -14.53 6.07 -1.21
CA SER A 118 -15.49 5.48 -0.28
C SER A 118 -15.67 3.98 -0.50
N GLU A 119 -16.27 3.31 0.49
CA GLU A 119 -16.64 1.89 0.37
C GLU A 119 -17.71 1.65 -0.71
N LYS A 120 -18.61 2.62 -0.90
CA LYS A 120 -19.63 2.55 -1.94
C LYS A 120 -19.00 2.57 -3.34
N ASP A 121 -18.04 3.46 -3.57
CA ASP A 121 -17.33 3.57 -4.84
C ASP A 121 -16.55 2.30 -5.14
N LYS A 122 -15.84 1.78 -4.13
CA LYS A 122 -15.19 0.47 -4.25
C LYS A 122 -16.19 -0.60 -4.64
N LYS A 123 -17.28 -0.77 -3.88
CA LYS A 123 -18.28 -1.82 -4.17
C LYS A 123 -18.82 -1.71 -5.59
N MET A 124 -19.15 -0.50 -6.05
CA MET A 124 -19.61 -0.30 -7.43
C MET A 124 -18.53 -0.64 -8.46
N ALA A 125 -17.28 -0.20 -8.21
CA ALA A 125 -16.16 -0.45 -9.10
C ALA A 125 -15.80 -1.94 -9.18
N THR A 126 -15.91 -2.69 -8.08
CA THR A 126 -15.53 -4.11 -8.00
C THR A 126 -16.60 -5.07 -8.50
N ILE A 127 -17.82 -4.62 -8.84
CA ILE A 127 -18.88 -5.48 -9.39
C ILE A 127 -18.48 -6.04 -10.77
N LYS A 128 -17.77 -5.25 -11.58
CA LYS A 128 -17.35 -5.64 -12.92
C LYS A 128 -15.86 -5.95 -12.93
N LYS A 129 -15.45 -6.95 -13.71
CA LYS A 129 -14.03 -7.21 -13.98
C LYS A 129 -13.35 -6.00 -14.63
N VAL A 130 -12.05 -5.86 -14.43
CA VAL A 130 -11.25 -4.79 -15.03
C VAL A 130 -10.79 -5.24 -16.40
N LYS A 131 -10.97 -4.41 -17.43
CA LYS A 131 -10.52 -4.74 -18.79
C LYS A 131 -9.23 -3.99 -19.11
N VAL A 132 -8.18 -4.74 -19.46
CA VAL A 132 -6.87 -4.19 -19.87
C VAL A 132 -6.43 -4.94 -21.12
N ASN A 133 -6.08 -4.21 -22.19
CA ASN A 133 -5.63 -4.81 -23.46
C ASN A 133 -6.57 -5.93 -23.98
N ASN A 134 -7.89 -5.69 -23.94
CA ASN A 134 -8.93 -6.65 -24.32
C ASN A 134 -9.02 -7.95 -23.50
N LYS A 135 -8.31 -8.06 -22.39
CA LYS A 135 -8.47 -9.14 -21.41
C LYS A 135 -9.15 -8.64 -20.14
N GLU A 136 -9.89 -9.52 -19.49
CA GLU A 136 -10.58 -9.23 -18.23
C GLU A 136 -9.79 -9.78 -17.04
N TYR A 137 -9.77 -9.01 -15.96
CA TYR A 137 -9.03 -9.30 -14.74
C TYR A 137 -9.93 -9.20 -13.52
N GLU A 138 -9.71 -10.11 -12.58
CA GLU A 138 -10.41 -10.15 -11.29
C GLU A 138 -9.83 -9.12 -10.32
N TRP A 139 -10.66 -8.72 -9.36
CA TRP A 139 -10.22 -7.93 -8.20
C TRP A 139 -9.55 -8.82 -7.11
#